data_AF-A0A317MMQ1-F1
#
_entry.id   AF-A0A317MMQ1-F1
#
_cell.length_a   1.000
_cell.length_b   1.000
_cell.length_c   1.000
_cell.angle_alpha   90.00
_cell.angle_beta   90.00
_cell.angle_gamma   90.00
#
_symmetry.space_group_name_H-M   'P 1'
#
loop_
_entity.id
_entity.type
_entity.pdbx_description
1 polymer ?
#
loop_
_entity_poly.entity_id
_entity_poly.type
_entity_poly.pdbx_seq_one_letter_code
_entity_poly.pdbx_strand_id
1 'polypeptide(L)'
;MTQDERRRQLVGIGLRMLVERPIQELAVDEVAREAGISRGLLFHYFPNKTAFHEAVVAAAGRRVVRNTAPDEDRTGWDAVTQFAERYIEQVNRRRASYAALVFGAGPVTLDGALVEDLRETMGARVRALLGAPESAAAVTDAWTAYLEARALRWAAVPDEERVTDPTAEADHCVRALRALLDLD
;
A
#
# COMPACT_ATOMS: atom_id res chain seq x y z
N MET A 1 -4.15 26.58 13.13
CA MET A 1 -4.23 25.18 12.71
C MET A 1 -5.70 24.79 12.70
N THR A 2 -6.23 24.38 11.57
CA THR A 2 -7.62 23.93 11.42
C THR A 2 -7.80 22.52 12.03
N GLN A 3 -9.05 22.11 12.25
CA GLN A 3 -9.38 20.76 12.73
C GLN A 3 -8.78 19.68 11.80
N ASP A 4 -8.83 19.90 10.48
CA ASP A 4 -8.29 19.00 9.48
C ASP A 4 -6.76 18.94 9.49
N GLU A 5 -6.10 20.09 9.67
CA GLU A 5 -4.63 20.13 9.79
C GLU A 5 -4.17 19.35 11.01
N ARG A 6 -4.89 19.47 12.13
CA ARG A 6 -4.58 18.72 13.35
C ARG A 6 -4.84 17.23 13.18
N ARG A 7 -5.95 16.85 12.55
CA ARG A 7 -6.23 15.45 12.20
C ARG A 7 -5.12 14.87 11.32
N ARG A 8 -4.68 15.60 10.28
CA ARG A 8 -3.56 15.20 9.41
C ARG A 8 -2.23 15.07 10.16
N GLN A 9 -1.95 15.97 11.10
CA GLN A 9 -0.75 15.89 11.94
C GLN A 9 -0.71 14.59 12.76
N LEU A 10 -1.83 14.23 13.41
CA LEU A 10 -1.93 13.01 14.21
C LEU A 10 -1.75 11.75 13.36
N VAL A 11 -2.35 11.71 12.18
CA VAL A 11 -2.13 10.63 11.19
C VAL A 11 -0.67 10.58 10.75
N GLY A 12 -0.05 11.73 10.53
CA GLY A 12 1.37 11.83 10.15
C GLY A 12 2.32 11.28 11.22
N ILE A 13 2.02 11.50 12.51
CA ILE A 13 2.76 10.90 13.63
C ILE A 13 2.60 9.37 13.60
N GLY A 14 1.35 8.88 13.52
CA GLY A 14 1.09 7.44 13.42
C GLY A 14 1.80 6.77 12.25
N LEU A 15 1.83 7.43 11.09
CA LEU A 15 2.51 6.93 9.88
C LEU A 15 4.04 6.87 10.04
N ARG A 16 4.65 7.77 10.82
CA ARG A 16 6.09 7.68 11.13
C ARG A 16 6.37 6.51 12.04
N MET A 17 5.56 6.34 13.09
CA MET A 17 5.70 5.24 14.04
C MET A 17 5.52 3.87 13.38
N LEU A 18 4.71 3.75 12.32
CA LEU A 18 4.57 2.52 11.53
C LEU A 18 5.85 2.02 10.85
N VAL A 19 6.88 2.87 10.75
CA VAL A 19 8.17 2.48 10.20
C VAL A 19 8.90 1.53 11.15
N GLU A 20 8.72 1.70 12.45
CA GLU A 20 9.47 0.99 13.48
C GLU A 20 8.71 -0.22 14.03
N ARG A 21 7.37 -0.19 13.95
CA ARG A 21 6.51 -1.20 14.56
C ARG A 21 5.22 -1.43 13.77
N PRO A 22 4.61 -2.62 13.88
CA PRO A 22 3.36 -2.93 13.22
C PRO A 22 2.19 -2.12 13.81
N ILE A 23 1.09 -1.97 13.05
CA ILE A 23 -0.08 -1.14 13.42
C ILE A 23 -0.70 -1.54 14.76
N GLN A 24 -0.62 -2.82 15.10
CA GLN A 24 -1.17 -3.39 16.33
C GLN A 24 -0.44 -2.86 17.58
N GLU A 25 0.85 -2.54 17.45
CA GLU A 25 1.69 -1.97 18.50
C GLU A 25 1.64 -0.45 18.56
N LEU A 26 0.91 0.20 17.64
CA LEU A 26 0.78 1.65 17.63
C LEU A 26 -0.13 2.13 18.78
N ALA A 27 0.50 2.60 19.85
CA ALA A 27 -0.18 3.13 21.03
C ALA A 27 -0.68 4.57 20.80
N VAL A 28 -2.00 4.77 20.96
CA VAL A 28 -2.66 6.08 20.86
C VAL A 28 -2.09 7.09 21.87
N ASP A 29 -1.71 6.63 23.06
CA ASP A 29 -1.13 7.48 24.11
C ASP A 29 0.22 8.06 23.70
N GLU A 30 1.04 7.28 22.99
CA GLU A 30 2.35 7.74 22.53
C GLU A 30 2.20 8.74 21.39
N VAL A 31 1.24 8.52 20.48
CA VAL A 31 0.88 9.50 19.43
C VAL A 31 0.41 10.81 20.06
N ALA A 32 -0.46 10.74 21.08
CA ALA A 32 -0.95 11.92 21.78
C ALA A 32 0.20 12.67 22.49
N ARG A 33 1.09 11.94 23.16
CA ARG A 33 2.29 12.48 23.80
C ARG A 33 3.21 13.16 22.80
N GLU A 34 3.50 12.54 21.66
CA GLU A 34 4.33 13.13 20.61
C GLU A 34 3.67 14.36 19.97
N ALA A 35 2.34 14.37 19.87
CA ALA A 35 1.57 15.52 19.42
C ALA A 35 1.44 16.64 20.47
N GLY A 36 1.88 16.41 21.71
CA GLY A 36 1.74 17.35 22.82
C GLY A 36 0.29 17.57 23.27
N ILE A 37 -0.57 16.54 23.19
CA ILE A 37 -1.98 16.61 23.60
C ILE A 37 -2.38 15.49 24.55
N SER A 38 -3.52 15.67 25.21
CA SER A 38 -4.15 14.59 25.97
C SER A 38 -4.72 13.51 25.05
N ARG A 39 -4.81 12.28 25.56
CA ARG A 39 -5.52 11.16 24.92
C ARG A 39 -6.97 11.54 24.58
N GLY A 40 -7.65 12.25 25.48
CA GLY A 40 -9.02 12.70 25.28
C GLY A 40 -9.16 13.63 24.07
N LEU A 41 -8.19 14.55 23.88
CA LEU A 41 -8.19 15.43 22.72
C LEU A 41 -7.89 14.67 21.42
N LEU A 42 -7.10 13.60 21.43
CA LEU A 42 -6.96 12.74 20.24
C LEU A 42 -8.30 12.11 19.86
N PHE A 43 -9.07 11.62 20.85
CA PHE A 43 -10.38 11.03 20.60
C PHE A 43 -11.47 12.05 20.20
N HIS A 44 -11.22 13.34 20.40
CA HIS A 44 -12.04 14.39 19.78
C HIS A 44 -11.92 14.39 18.23
N TYR A 45 -10.75 14.01 17.70
CA TYR A 45 -10.54 13.88 16.25
C TYR A 45 -10.91 12.49 15.73
N PHE A 46 -10.72 11.43 16.52
CA PHE A 46 -11.02 10.06 16.12
C PHE A 46 -11.93 9.41 17.15
N PRO A 47 -13.14 8.94 16.78
CA PRO A 47 -14.12 8.48 17.77
C PRO A 47 -13.63 7.30 18.63
N ASN A 48 -12.68 6.50 18.13
CA ASN A 48 -12.06 5.39 18.85
C ASN A 48 -10.67 5.06 18.29
N LYS A 49 -9.99 4.09 18.91
CA LYS A 49 -8.65 3.61 18.50
C LYS A 49 -8.66 3.05 17.07
N THR A 50 -9.70 2.28 16.71
CA THR A 50 -9.84 1.67 15.38
C THR A 50 -9.91 2.73 14.29
N ALA A 51 -10.75 3.76 14.45
CA ALA A 51 -10.89 4.86 13.49
C ALA A 51 -9.58 5.67 13.31
N PHE A 52 -8.77 5.77 14.37
CA PHE A 52 -7.42 6.34 14.25
C PHE A 52 -6.50 5.42 13.45
N HIS A 53 -6.49 4.12 13.75
CA HIS A 53 -5.69 3.13 13.03
C HIS A 53 -6.06 3.07 11.54
N GLU A 54 -7.35 2.99 11.21
CA GLU A 54 -7.86 3.04 9.82
C GLU A 54 -7.39 4.29 9.08
N ALA A 55 -7.44 5.47 9.73
CA ALA A 55 -6.96 6.70 9.12
C ALA A 55 -5.44 6.67 8.83
N VAL A 56 -4.66 6.03 9.71
CA VAL A 56 -3.22 5.81 9.52
C VAL A 56 -2.96 4.81 8.39
N VAL A 57 -3.72 3.71 8.34
CA VAL A 57 -3.64 2.70 7.27
C VAL A 57 -4.00 3.29 5.91
N ALA A 58 -5.10 4.04 5.81
CA ALA A 58 -5.48 4.73 4.58
C ALA A 58 -4.39 5.72 4.13
N ALA A 59 -3.73 6.40 5.07
CA ALA A 59 -2.59 7.26 4.75
C ALA A 59 -1.35 6.47 4.29
N ALA A 60 -1.12 5.28 4.84
CA ALA A 60 -0.09 4.37 4.38
C ALA A 60 -0.37 3.86 2.95
N GLY A 61 -1.61 3.46 2.65
CA GLY A 61 -2.06 3.08 1.31
C GLY A 61 -1.83 4.19 0.29
N ARG A 62 -2.28 5.42 0.57
CA ARG A 62 -1.98 6.60 -0.27
C ARG A 62 -0.48 6.85 -0.46
N ARG A 63 0.35 6.54 0.53
CA ARG A 63 1.82 6.62 0.39
C ARG A 63 2.37 5.53 -0.53
N VAL A 64 1.84 4.31 -0.48
CA VAL A 64 2.20 3.24 -1.43
C VAL A 64 1.83 3.67 -2.84
N VAL A 65 0.58 4.09 -3.07
CA VAL A 65 0.10 4.61 -4.37
C VAL A 65 1.03 5.68 -4.92
N ARG A 66 1.41 6.68 -4.11
CA ARG A 66 2.33 7.74 -4.56
C ARG A 66 3.74 7.22 -4.84
N ASN A 67 4.30 6.38 -3.97
CA ASN A 67 5.67 5.89 -4.10
C ASN A 67 5.86 4.95 -5.30
N THR A 68 4.79 4.30 -5.75
CA THR A 68 4.84 3.38 -6.88
C THR A 68 4.36 4.02 -8.18
N ALA A 69 3.97 5.30 -8.17
CA ALA A 69 3.61 6.00 -9.40
C ALA A 69 4.80 5.97 -10.38
N PRO A 70 4.59 5.65 -11.67
CA PRO A 70 5.63 5.77 -12.66
C PRO A 70 5.99 7.23 -12.91
N ASP A 71 7.13 7.47 -13.54
CA ASP A 71 7.59 8.80 -13.95
C ASP A 71 6.67 9.36 -15.05
N GLU A 72 6.52 10.68 -15.09
CA GLU A 72 5.56 11.38 -15.96
C GLU A 72 5.85 11.19 -17.46
N ASP A 73 7.09 10.89 -17.82
CA ASP A 73 7.54 10.65 -19.19
C ASP A 73 7.34 9.19 -19.66
N ARG A 74 7.00 8.28 -18.74
CA ARG A 74 6.77 6.87 -19.02
C ARG A 74 5.30 6.63 -19.38
N THR A 75 5.03 5.84 -20.42
CA THR A 75 3.66 5.56 -20.88
C THR A 75 3.47 4.09 -21.24
N GLY A 76 2.21 3.64 -21.33
CA GLY A 76 1.86 2.30 -21.75
C GLY A 76 2.51 1.22 -20.88
N TRP A 77 3.01 0.18 -21.54
CA TRP A 77 3.64 -0.96 -20.86
C TRP A 77 4.90 -0.62 -20.10
N ASP A 78 5.68 0.36 -20.56
CA ASP A 78 6.91 0.79 -19.90
C ASP A 78 6.61 1.44 -18.55
N ALA A 79 5.55 2.25 -18.47
CA ALA A 79 5.05 2.78 -17.20
C ALA A 79 4.51 1.68 -16.26
N VAL A 80 3.84 0.66 -16.80
CA VAL A 80 3.35 -0.48 -16.00
C VAL A 80 4.50 -1.31 -15.45
N THR A 81 5.56 -1.54 -16.24
CA THR A 81 6.79 -2.20 -15.76
C THR A 81 7.40 -1.41 -14.61
N GLN A 82 7.63 -0.11 -14.78
CA GLN A 82 8.21 0.72 -13.72
C GLN A 82 7.33 0.76 -12.45
N PHE A 83 6.00 0.82 -12.62
CA PHE A 83 5.05 0.71 -11.52
C PHE A 83 5.23 -0.61 -10.75
N ALA A 84 5.30 -1.74 -11.46
CA ALA A 84 5.46 -3.07 -10.87
C ALA A 84 6.80 -3.22 -10.15
N GLU A 85 7.90 -2.75 -10.74
CA GLU A 85 9.22 -2.71 -10.10
C GLU A 85 9.20 -1.92 -8.79
N ARG A 86 8.72 -0.67 -8.83
CA ARG A 86 8.61 0.19 -7.64
C ARG A 86 7.73 -0.43 -6.57
N TYR A 87 6.68 -1.14 -6.96
CA TYR A 87 5.81 -1.86 -6.04
C TYR A 87 6.54 -3.02 -5.35
N ILE A 88 7.24 -3.85 -6.11
CA ILE A 88 8.03 -4.97 -5.58
C ILE A 88 9.10 -4.47 -4.62
N GLU A 89 9.82 -3.41 -4.98
CA GLU A 89 10.81 -2.78 -4.10
C GLU A 89 10.18 -2.18 -2.83
N GLN A 90 9.01 -1.53 -2.96
CA GLN A 90 8.28 -0.95 -1.85
C GLN A 90 7.87 -2.03 -0.83
N VAL A 91 7.42 -3.19 -1.31
CA VAL A 91 7.12 -4.36 -0.47
C VAL A 91 8.41 -4.91 0.15
N ASN A 92 9.49 -5.06 -0.61
CA ASN A 92 10.76 -5.58 -0.11
C ASN A 92 11.36 -4.73 1.02
N ARG A 93 11.45 -3.41 0.81
CA ARG A 93 11.99 -2.46 1.81
C ARG A 93 11.20 -2.46 3.12
N ARG A 94 9.95 -2.92 3.12
CA ARG A 94 9.02 -2.74 4.24
C ARG A 94 8.19 -4.00 4.52
N ARG A 95 8.74 -5.18 4.24
CA ARG A 95 8.00 -6.45 4.26
C ARG A 95 7.22 -6.66 5.55
N ALA A 96 7.84 -6.44 6.71
CA ALA A 96 7.19 -6.65 8.01
C ALA A 96 6.01 -5.68 8.23
N SER A 97 6.21 -4.37 8.01
CA SER A 97 5.14 -3.37 8.15
C SER A 97 4.04 -3.55 7.10
N TYR A 98 4.40 -3.92 5.87
CA TYR A 98 3.46 -4.17 4.78
C TYR A 98 2.64 -5.43 5.02
N ALA A 99 3.27 -6.54 5.43
CA ALA A 99 2.57 -7.78 5.73
C ALA A 99 1.63 -7.63 6.94
N ALA A 100 2.04 -6.88 7.97
CA ALA A 100 1.19 -6.55 9.11
C ALA A 100 -0.01 -5.67 8.72
N LEU A 101 0.15 -4.82 7.70
CA LEU A 101 -0.89 -3.94 7.16
C LEU A 101 -1.90 -4.71 6.28
N VAL A 102 -1.41 -5.61 5.42
CA VAL A 102 -2.21 -6.24 4.37
C VAL A 102 -2.79 -7.60 4.77
N PHE A 103 -2.06 -8.42 5.54
CA PHE A 103 -2.52 -9.76 5.92
C PHE A 103 -3.19 -9.82 7.29
N GLY A 104 -3.33 -8.70 7.98
CA GLY A 104 -4.02 -8.65 9.28
C GLY A 104 -3.46 -9.64 10.30
N ALA A 105 -2.17 -9.95 10.23
CA ALA A 105 -1.51 -10.86 11.17
C ALA A 105 -1.36 -10.18 12.55
N GLY A 106 -2.47 -10.00 13.26
CA GLY A 106 -2.51 -9.42 14.59
C GLY A 106 -3.94 -9.10 15.07
N PRO A 107 -4.12 -8.72 16.35
CA PRO A 107 -5.44 -8.57 16.99
C PRO A 107 -6.29 -7.38 16.50
N VAL A 108 -5.76 -6.55 15.58
CA VAL A 108 -6.51 -5.48 14.92
C VAL A 108 -6.88 -5.97 13.52
N THR A 109 -8.15 -6.34 13.34
CA THR A 109 -8.73 -6.53 12.01
C THR A 109 -8.98 -5.17 11.40
N LEU A 110 -8.23 -4.85 10.36
CA LEU A 110 -8.49 -3.70 9.51
C LEU A 110 -9.72 -4.00 8.65
N ASP A 111 -10.44 -2.95 8.27
CA ASP A 111 -11.54 -3.08 7.31
C ASP A 111 -11.01 -3.62 5.98
N GLY A 112 -11.56 -4.74 5.52
CA GLY A 112 -11.22 -5.35 4.23
C GLY A 112 -11.44 -4.37 3.07
N ALA A 113 -12.40 -3.45 3.20
CA ALA A 113 -12.66 -2.41 2.22
C ALA A 113 -11.46 -1.49 1.97
N LEU A 114 -10.58 -1.27 2.96
CA LEU A 114 -9.36 -0.47 2.77
C LEU A 114 -8.32 -1.17 1.88
N VAL A 115 -8.27 -2.50 1.96
CA VAL A 115 -7.36 -3.31 1.13
C VAL A 115 -7.92 -3.41 -0.29
N GLU A 116 -9.23 -3.58 -0.41
CA GLU A 116 -9.94 -3.55 -1.69
C GLU A 116 -9.77 -2.19 -2.39
N ASP A 117 -9.99 -1.08 -1.68
CA ASP A 117 -9.80 0.30 -2.20
C ASP A 117 -8.37 0.53 -2.72
N LEU A 118 -7.36 0.00 -2.03
CA LEU A 118 -5.97 0.08 -2.51
C LEU A 118 -5.78 -0.69 -3.82
N ARG A 119 -6.32 -1.91 -3.91
CA ARG A 119 -6.21 -2.75 -5.12
C ARG A 119 -6.94 -2.12 -6.30
N GLU A 120 -8.17 -1.66 -6.10
CA GLU A 120 -8.95 -0.94 -7.12
C GLU A 120 -8.23 0.34 -7.57
N THR A 121 -7.66 1.11 -6.64
CA THR A 121 -6.86 2.30 -6.99
C THR A 121 -5.66 1.95 -7.87
N MET A 122 -4.97 0.85 -7.57
CA MET A 122 -3.81 0.40 -8.34
C MET A 122 -4.21 -0.19 -9.70
N GLY A 123 -5.30 -0.95 -9.76
CA GLY A 123 -5.83 -1.52 -11.00
C GLY A 123 -6.32 -0.43 -11.95
N ALA A 124 -7.07 0.55 -11.43
CA ALA A 124 -7.49 1.73 -12.18
C ALA A 124 -6.30 2.53 -12.76
N ARG A 125 -5.20 2.67 -12.00
CA ARG A 125 -3.97 3.26 -12.53
C ARG A 125 -3.44 2.47 -13.72
N VAL A 126 -3.35 1.15 -13.60
CA VAL A 126 -2.81 0.31 -14.68
C VAL A 126 -3.68 0.39 -15.93
N ARG A 127 -5.02 0.38 -15.79
CA ARG A 127 -5.92 0.62 -16.93
C ARG A 127 -5.66 1.96 -17.59
N ALA A 128 -5.55 3.02 -16.79
CA ALA A 128 -5.30 4.36 -17.29
C ALA A 128 -3.97 4.44 -18.05
N LEU A 129 -2.90 3.82 -17.53
CA LEU A 129 -1.59 3.77 -18.18
C LEU A 129 -1.62 3.03 -19.53
N LEU A 130 -2.44 1.98 -19.63
CA LEU A 130 -2.58 1.17 -20.85
C LEU A 130 -3.61 1.72 -21.84
N GLY A 131 -4.43 2.70 -21.43
CA GLY A 131 -5.62 3.11 -22.20
C GLY A 131 -6.62 1.98 -22.38
N ALA A 132 -6.68 1.05 -21.42
CA ALA A 132 -7.54 -0.14 -21.47
C ALA A 132 -9.02 0.24 -21.23
N PRO A 133 -9.98 -0.47 -21.86
CA PRO A 133 -11.40 -0.24 -21.64
C PRO A 133 -11.84 -0.63 -20.21
N GLU A 134 -13.01 -0.14 -19.78
CA GLU A 134 -13.55 -0.48 -18.46
C GLU A 134 -13.86 -1.98 -18.30
N SER A 135 -14.07 -2.71 -19.39
CA SER A 135 -14.20 -4.17 -19.35
C SER A 135 -12.97 -4.87 -18.79
N ALA A 136 -11.79 -4.24 -18.87
CA ALA A 136 -10.54 -4.78 -18.31
C ALA A 136 -10.41 -4.55 -16.78
N ALA A 137 -11.38 -3.89 -16.12
CA ALA A 137 -11.32 -3.58 -14.69
C ALA A 137 -11.07 -4.81 -13.84
N ALA A 138 -11.89 -5.86 -14.00
CA ALA A 138 -11.76 -7.09 -13.25
C ALA A 138 -10.36 -7.72 -13.39
N VAL A 139 -9.80 -7.75 -14.62
CA VAL A 139 -8.46 -8.28 -14.86
C VAL A 139 -7.39 -7.43 -14.20
N THR A 140 -7.42 -6.10 -14.36
CA THR A 140 -6.40 -5.24 -13.76
C THR A 140 -6.44 -5.25 -12.24
N ASP A 141 -7.63 -5.28 -11.64
CA ASP A 141 -7.81 -5.31 -10.20
C ASP A 141 -7.32 -6.65 -9.63
N ALA A 142 -7.70 -7.77 -10.24
CA ALA A 142 -7.22 -9.10 -9.86
C ALA A 142 -5.69 -9.25 -10.05
N TRP A 143 -5.15 -8.67 -11.13
CA TRP A 143 -3.71 -8.68 -11.37
C TRP A 143 -2.93 -7.92 -10.29
N THR A 144 -3.50 -6.88 -9.67
CA THR A 144 -2.82 -6.21 -8.54
C THR A 144 -2.61 -7.15 -7.35
N ALA A 145 -3.56 -8.04 -7.08
CA ALA A 145 -3.42 -9.07 -6.06
C ALA A 145 -2.35 -10.12 -6.44
N TYR A 146 -2.24 -10.45 -7.73
CA TYR A 146 -1.17 -11.31 -8.23
C TYR A 146 0.21 -10.67 -8.04
N LEU A 147 0.38 -9.41 -8.44
CA LEU A 147 1.61 -8.62 -8.26
C LEU A 147 2.00 -8.58 -6.77
N GLU A 148 1.02 -8.30 -5.90
CA GLU A 148 1.22 -8.28 -4.46
C GLU A 148 1.70 -9.62 -3.92
N ALA A 149 0.99 -10.71 -4.22
CA ALA A 149 1.34 -12.05 -3.76
C ALA A 149 2.76 -12.44 -4.21
N ARG A 150 3.14 -12.06 -5.42
CA ARG A 150 4.47 -12.34 -5.97
C ARG A 150 5.55 -11.51 -5.27
N ALA A 151 5.33 -10.21 -5.08
CA ALA A 151 6.25 -9.32 -4.37
C ALA A 151 6.53 -9.80 -2.94
N LEU A 152 5.52 -10.27 -2.22
CA LEU A 152 5.65 -10.78 -0.86
C LEU A 152 6.43 -12.09 -0.78
N ARG A 153 6.19 -13.00 -1.73
CA ARG A 153 6.94 -14.26 -1.84
C ARG A 153 8.40 -13.99 -2.13
N TRP A 154 8.69 -13.11 -3.09
CA TRP A 154 10.06 -12.74 -3.44
C TRP A 154 10.78 -12.06 -2.27
N ALA A 155 10.14 -11.09 -1.61
CA ALA A 155 10.68 -10.40 -0.44
C ALA A 155 10.87 -11.34 0.77
N ALA A 156 10.23 -12.51 0.80
CA ALA A 156 10.40 -13.49 1.86
C ALA A 156 11.68 -14.33 1.73
N VAL A 157 12.25 -14.41 0.54
CA VAL A 157 13.51 -15.10 0.28
C VAL A 157 14.67 -14.22 0.79
N PRO A 158 15.62 -14.79 1.56
CA PRO A 158 16.85 -14.09 1.98
C PRO A 158 17.60 -13.52 0.78
N ASP A 159 18.23 -12.35 0.93
CA ASP A 159 18.88 -11.62 -0.17
C ASP A 159 19.92 -12.50 -0.89
N GLU A 160 20.68 -13.30 -0.15
CA GLU A 160 21.70 -14.22 -0.64
C GLU A 160 21.16 -15.42 -1.43
N GLU A 161 19.89 -15.77 -1.25
CA GLU A 161 19.21 -16.89 -1.92
C GLU A 161 18.37 -16.45 -3.12
N ARG A 162 18.25 -15.13 -3.36
CA ARG A 162 17.43 -14.61 -4.47
C ARG A 162 18.09 -14.88 -5.82
N VAL A 163 17.32 -15.53 -6.69
CA VAL A 163 17.73 -15.83 -8.08
C VAL A 163 17.34 -14.71 -9.06
N THR A 164 16.36 -13.89 -8.68
CA THR A 164 15.82 -12.80 -9.50
C THR A 164 15.93 -11.47 -8.77
N ASP A 165 16.03 -10.39 -9.53
CA ASP A 165 15.96 -9.01 -9.05
C ASP A 165 14.52 -8.45 -9.23
N PRO A 166 14.20 -7.25 -8.68
CA PRO A 166 12.89 -6.64 -8.83
C PRO A 166 12.44 -6.46 -10.29
N THR A 167 13.39 -6.18 -11.20
CA THR A 167 13.16 -6.01 -12.63
C THR A 167 12.64 -7.30 -13.27
N ALA A 168 13.31 -8.43 -13.04
CA ALA A 168 12.90 -9.72 -13.56
C ALA A 168 11.53 -10.18 -13.01
N GLU A 169 11.24 -9.86 -11.74
CA GLU A 169 9.94 -10.12 -11.14
C GLU A 169 8.83 -9.25 -11.74
N ALA A 170 9.11 -7.96 -11.98
CA ALA A 170 8.19 -7.04 -12.64
C ALA A 170 7.90 -7.45 -14.08
N ASP A 171 8.93 -7.82 -14.84
CA ASP A 171 8.80 -8.34 -16.20
C ASP A 171 7.88 -9.56 -16.25
N HIS A 172 7.99 -10.47 -15.27
CA HIS A 172 7.09 -11.60 -15.15
C HIS A 172 5.65 -11.14 -14.90
N CYS A 173 5.42 -10.24 -13.94
CA CYS A 173 4.10 -9.69 -13.65
C CYS A 173 3.49 -9.03 -14.89
N VAL A 174 4.26 -8.27 -15.65
CA VAL A 174 3.80 -7.59 -16.87
C VAL A 174 3.43 -8.60 -17.96
N ARG A 175 4.22 -9.65 -18.16
CA ARG A 175 3.84 -10.74 -19.08
C ARG A 175 2.56 -11.44 -18.64
N ALA A 176 2.37 -11.65 -17.34
CA ALA A 176 1.13 -12.21 -16.80
C ALA A 176 -0.07 -11.29 -17.07
N LEU A 177 0.06 -9.97 -16.88
CA LEU A 177 -1.00 -9.02 -17.20
C LEU A 177 -1.39 -9.06 -18.67
N ARG A 178 -0.40 -9.08 -19.59
CA ARG A 178 -0.65 -9.21 -21.03
C ARG A 178 -1.47 -10.46 -21.34
N ALA A 179 -1.02 -11.61 -20.84
CA ALA A 179 -1.72 -12.87 -21.05
C ALA A 179 -3.15 -12.85 -20.50
N LEU A 180 -3.40 -12.20 -19.36
CA LEU A 180 -4.75 -12.07 -18.80
C LEU A 180 -5.64 -11.13 -19.64
N LEU A 181 -5.10 -10.03 -20.14
CA LEU A 181 -5.84 -9.10 -21.00
C LEU A 181 -6.15 -9.68 -22.39
N ASP A 182 -5.38 -10.66 -22.86
CA ASP A 182 -5.63 -11.37 -24.12
C ASP A 182 -6.73 -12.45 -23.99
N LEU A 183 -7.14 -12.81 -22.77
CA LEU A 183 -8.20 -13.79 -22.49
C LEU A 183 -9.61 -13.19 -22.45
N ASP A 184 -9.70 -11.88 -22.18
CA ASP A 184 -10.93 -11.09 -22.11
C ASP A 184 -11.29 -10.46 -23.47
#